data_AF-A0A507CJ80-F1
#
_entry.id   AF-A0A507CJ80-F1
#
_cell.length_a   1.000
_cell.length_b   1.000
_cell.length_c   1.000
_cell.angle_alpha   90.00
_cell.angle_beta   90.00
_cell.angle_gamma   90.00
#
_symmetry.space_group_name_H-M   'P 1'
#
loop_
_entity.id
_entity.type
_entity.pdbx_description
1 polymer ?
#
loop_
_entity_poly.entity_id
_entity_poly.type
_entity_poly.pdbx_seq_one_letter_code
_entity_poly.pdbx_strand_id
1 'polypeptide(L)'
;MALSILFSQVSKSLSHVHQDIQKLDSDHSAGLQGQISASLSSIAKALAEIEILARNEITTIKREKALSRAAKARDEYTTLRTSFDTWKLALAQKLQHDRENARAELLNRDPSLPSAHGLIHPLDPESQTSLLLDYLSRESNSLSSSSSRVDGLIDMGSSALAELYSQRDMLKSSQRRMLDVANRLGLSSDLIRRIERRSKQDMLIIYVAIKGGPQHNLPRYIALVSVIALANTIQAFVATNVVAKIYSRKQSQVSPLMARMMGTWTLTSSVIRLYCAYNVTNPALYKLTMISYAIALFSFASESLVYKTAHPLSTPVLLPFWFSSSSLLWMWYSYSYYLSP
;
A
#
# COMPACT_ATOMS: atom_id res chain seq x y z
N MET A 1 -29.39 -19.81 11.33
CA MET A 1 -30.01 -18.55 11.82
C MET A 1 -29.33 -17.32 11.22
N ALA A 2 -28.00 -17.24 11.17
CA ALA A 2 -27.28 -16.11 10.52
C ALA A 2 -27.61 -15.94 9.02
N LEU A 3 -27.62 -17.04 8.25
CA LEU A 3 -27.87 -17.02 6.80
C LEU A 3 -29.23 -16.39 6.43
N SER A 4 -30.31 -16.74 7.16
CA SER A 4 -31.65 -16.22 6.90
C SER A 4 -31.78 -14.72 7.20
N ILE A 5 -31.06 -14.22 8.21
CA ILE A 5 -31.06 -12.80 8.57
C ILE A 5 -30.36 -11.99 7.46
N LEU A 6 -29.19 -12.46 7.02
CA LEU A 6 -28.44 -11.83 5.93
C LEU A 6 -29.25 -11.81 4.63
N PHE A 7 -29.93 -12.90 4.28
CA PHE A 7 -30.82 -12.93 3.11
C PHE A 7 -31.95 -11.91 3.21
N SER A 8 -32.61 -11.79 4.36
CA SER A 8 -33.66 -10.79 4.55
C SER A 8 -33.13 -9.36 4.42
N GLN A 9 -31.92 -9.10 4.91
CA GLN A 9 -31.28 -7.79 4.83
C GLN A 9 -30.90 -7.44 3.38
N VAL A 10 -30.33 -8.40 2.64
CA VAL A 10 -29.97 -8.23 1.23
C VAL A 10 -31.21 -7.99 0.39
N SER A 11 -32.27 -8.77 0.58
CA SER A 11 -33.53 -8.59 -0.16
C SER A 11 -34.15 -7.21 0.07
N LYS A 12 -34.21 -6.73 1.32
CA LYS A 12 -34.69 -5.36 1.61
C LYS A 12 -33.84 -4.29 0.96
N SER A 13 -32.52 -4.47 0.98
CA SER A 13 -31.57 -3.52 0.38
C SER A 13 -31.70 -3.49 -1.15
N LEU A 14 -31.90 -4.65 -1.78
CA LEU A 14 -32.14 -4.75 -3.23
C LEU A 14 -33.41 -3.99 -3.64
N SER A 15 -34.51 -4.18 -2.91
CA SER A 15 -35.77 -3.46 -3.19
C SER A 15 -35.61 -1.93 -3.03
N HIS A 16 -34.86 -1.49 -2.01
CA HIS A 16 -34.58 -0.07 -1.81
C HIS A 16 -33.76 0.51 -2.97
N VAL A 17 -32.72 -0.19 -3.41
CA VAL A 17 -31.89 0.21 -4.55
C VAL A 17 -32.71 0.26 -5.84
N HIS A 18 -33.61 -0.70 -6.05
CA HIS A 18 -34.51 -0.68 -7.20
C HIS A 18 -35.38 0.59 -7.21
N GLN A 19 -35.95 0.96 -6.06
CA GLN A 19 -36.75 2.18 -5.94
C GLN A 19 -35.92 3.46 -6.10
N ASP A 20 -34.69 3.49 -5.59
CA ASP A 20 -33.78 4.63 -5.73
C ASP A 20 -33.35 4.82 -7.20
N ILE A 21 -33.12 3.72 -7.94
CA ILE A 21 -32.81 3.77 -9.37
C ILE A 21 -34.01 4.31 -10.17
N GLN A 22 -35.25 4.00 -9.79
CA GLN A 22 -36.44 4.58 -10.44
C GLN A 22 -36.56 6.10 -10.19
N LYS A 23 -36.21 6.57 -8.99
CA LYS A 23 -36.21 8.01 -8.67
C LYS A 23 -35.13 8.80 -9.42
N LEU A 24 -34.07 8.12 -9.82
CA LEU A 24 -32.92 8.67 -10.53
C LEU A 24 -33.25 9.25 -11.92
N ASP A 25 -34.39 8.85 -12.50
CA ASP A 25 -34.88 9.42 -13.76
C ASP A 25 -35.47 10.83 -13.57
N SER A 26 -35.89 11.16 -12.35
CA SER A 26 -36.47 12.46 -11.97
C SER A 26 -35.51 13.38 -11.22
N ASP A 27 -34.62 12.82 -10.39
CA ASP A 27 -33.65 13.57 -9.60
C ASP A 27 -32.22 13.07 -9.87
N HIS A 28 -31.41 13.94 -10.47
CA HIS A 28 -30.03 13.64 -10.88
C HIS A 28 -29.01 13.99 -9.78
N SER A 29 -29.45 14.25 -8.55
CA SER A 29 -28.61 14.71 -7.45
C SER A 29 -27.40 13.80 -7.18
N ALA A 30 -26.22 14.41 -7.06
CA ALA A 30 -24.96 13.71 -6.77
C ALA A 30 -25.01 12.90 -5.45
N GLY A 31 -25.83 13.35 -4.50
CA GLY A 31 -26.07 12.65 -3.23
C GLY A 31 -26.77 11.30 -3.42
N LEU A 32 -27.83 11.25 -4.22
CA LEU A 32 -28.58 10.02 -4.49
C LEU A 32 -27.71 9.00 -5.26
N GLN A 33 -26.89 9.47 -6.20
CA GLN A 33 -25.93 8.63 -6.92
C GLN A 33 -24.89 8.00 -5.98
N GLY A 34 -24.39 8.76 -5.00
CA GLY A 34 -23.47 8.28 -3.97
C GLY A 34 -24.12 7.23 -3.07
N GLN A 35 -25.36 7.47 -2.66
CA GLN A 35 -26.15 6.55 -1.84
C GLN A 35 -26.39 5.20 -2.53
N ILE A 36 -26.80 5.20 -3.81
CA ILE A 36 -27.00 3.97 -4.62
C ILE A 36 -25.67 3.22 -4.81
N SER A 37 -24.57 3.95 -5.05
CA SER A 37 -23.26 3.34 -5.20
C SER A 37 -22.79 2.64 -3.91
N ALA A 38 -23.05 3.26 -2.75
CA ALA A 38 -22.71 2.70 -1.44
C ALA A 38 -23.56 1.47 -1.10
N SER A 39 -24.87 1.52 -1.35
CA SER A 39 -25.78 0.40 -1.10
C SER A 39 -25.48 -0.80 -2.01
N LEU A 40 -25.17 -0.59 -3.29
CA LEU A 40 -24.70 -1.64 -4.21
C LEU A 40 -23.40 -2.30 -3.72
N SER A 41 -22.45 -1.53 -3.19
CA SER A 41 -21.19 -2.08 -2.63
C SER A 41 -21.43 -2.91 -1.36
N SER A 42 -22.36 -2.46 -0.51
CA SER A 42 -22.78 -3.19 0.69
C SER A 42 -23.45 -4.52 0.35
N ILE A 43 -24.38 -4.52 -0.62
CA ILE A 43 -25.06 -5.72 -1.11
C ILE A 43 -24.06 -6.73 -1.70
N ALA A 44 -23.08 -6.26 -2.47
CA ALA A 44 -22.05 -7.13 -3.06
C ALA A 44 -21.25 -7.88 -2.00
N LYS A 45 -20.88 -7.20 -0.90
CA LYS A 45 -20.16 -7.81 0.23
C LYS A 45 -21.02 -8.83 0.96
N ALA A 46 -22.28 -8.49 1.23
CA ALA A 46 -23.23 -9.38 1.90
C ALA A 46 -23.54 -10.63 1.06
N LEU A 47 -23.65 -10.51 -0.27
CA LEU A 47 -23.82 -11.65 -1.18
C LEU A 47 -22.61 -12.60 -1.15
N ALA A 48 -21.38 -12.07 -1.12
CA ALA A 48 -20.18 -12.89 -1.01
C ALA A 48 -20.12 -13.66 0.33
N GLU A 49 -20.54 -13.03 1.43
CA GLU A 49 -20.65 -13.67 2.73
C GLU A 49 -21.71 -14.77 2.75
N ILE A 50 -22.88 -14.51 2.15
CA ILE A 50 -23.95 -15.49 1.99
C ILE A 50 -23.48 -16.71 1.18
N GLU A 51 -22.72 -16.52 0.09
CA GLU A 51 -22.19 -17.64 -0.71
C GLU A 51 -21.21 -18.51 0.09
N ILE A 52 -20.33 -17.90 0.88
CA ILE A 52 -19.40 -18.63 1.75
C ILE A 52 -20.17 -19.43 2.80
N LEU A 53 -21.14 -18.80 3.47
CA LEU A 53 -21.97 -19.46 4.47
C LEU A 53 -22.84 -20.56 3.87
N ALA A 54 -23.38 -20.35 2.67
CA ALA A 54 -24.17 -21.34 1.95
C ALA A 54 -23.34 -22.58 1.59
N ARG A 55 -22.09 -22.41 1.14
CA ARG A 55 -21.18 -23.54 0.84
C ARG A 55 -20.80 -24.35 2.09
N ASN A 56 -20.69 -23.68 3.23
CA ASN A 56 -20.30 -24.30 4.51
C ASN A 56 -21.46 -24.98 5.26
N GLU A 57 -22.70 -24.88 4.77
CA GLU A 57 -23.86 -25.52 5.40
C GLU A 57 -23.75 -27.05 5.33
N ILE A 58 -23.86 -27.77 6.45
CA ILE A 58 -23.62 -29.23 6.55
C ILE A 58 -24.71 -30.05 5.86
N THR A 59 -25.96 -29.59 5.90
CA THR A 59 -27.12 -30.30 5.33
C THR A 59 -27.22 -30.04 3.83
N THR A 60 -27.14 -31.10 3.00
CA THR A 60 -27.16 -31.01 1.52
C THR A 60 -28.41 -30.29 0.97
N ILE A 61 -29.60 -30.62 1.47
CA ILE A 61 -30.87 -30.01 1.03
C ILE A 61 -30.91 -28.51 1.37
N LYS A 62 -30.44 -28.11 2.56
CA LYS A 62 -30.40 -26.70 2.97
C LYS A 62 -29.33 -25.92 2.22
N ARG A 63 -28.17 -26.54 1.94
CA ARG A 63 -27.07 -26.01 1.14
C ARG A 63 -27.54 -25.68 -0.28
N GLU A 64 -28.18 -26.63 -0.95
CA GLU A 64 -28.65 -26.43 -2.33
C GLU A 64 -29.72 -25.32 -2.42
N LYS A 65 -30.67 -25.31 -1.47
CA LYS A 65 -31.67 -24.24 -1.37
C LYS A 65 -31.05 -22.87 -1.06
N ALA A 66 -30.02 -22.82 -0.23
CA ALA A 66 -29.27 -21.59 0.07
C ALA A 66 -28.48 -21.09 -1.14
N LEU A 67 -27.81 -21.97 -1.88
CA LEU A 67 -27.07 -21.65 -3.09
C LEU A 67 -27.99 -21.17 -4.21
N SER A 68 -29.13 -21.83 -4.43
CA SER A 68 -30.13 -21.39 -5.41
C SER A 68 -30.67 -19.99 -5.11
N ARG A 69 -30.91 -19.68 -3.82
CA ARG A 69 -31.33 -18.33 -3.39
C ARG A 69 -30.23 -17.29 -3.55
N ALA A 70 -28.98 -17.64 -3.24
CA ALA A 70 -27.84 -16.76 -3.45
C ALA A 70 -27.63 -16.44 -4.93
N ALA A 71 -27.74 -17.44 -5.81
CA ALA A 71 -27.63 -17.28 -7.25
C ALA A 71 -28.70 -16.32 -7.81
N LYS A 72 -29.96 -16.49 -7.39
CA LYS A 72 -31.05 -15.57 -7.79
C LYS A 72 -30.81 -14.14 -7.32
N ALA A 73 -30.41 -13.94 -6.06
CA ALA A 73 -30.13 -12.61 -5.52
C ALA A 73 -28.91 -11.96 -6.20
N ARG A 74 -27.95 -12.77 -6.68
CA ARG A 74 -26.79 -12.29 -7.42
C ARG A 74 -27.14 -11.88 -8.84
N ASP A 75 -28.02 -12.63 -9.50
CA ASP A 75 -28.56 -12.27 -10.82
C ASP A 75 -29.28 -10.91 -10.77
N GLU A 76 -30.20 -10.74 -9.82
CA GLU A 76 -30.92 -9.49 -9.61
C GLU A 76 -29.97 -8.31 -9.31
N TYR A 77 -28.95 -8.54 -8.47
CA TYR A 77 -27.90 -7.55 -8.21
C TYR A 77 -27.14 -7.18 -9.49
N THR A 78 -26.77 -8.15 -10.32
CA THR A 78 -26.04 -7.87 -11.56
C THR A 78 -26.88 -7.06 -12.53
N THR A 79 -28.17 -7.36 -12.67
CA THR A 79 -29.09 -6.56 -13.51
C THR A 79 -29.18 -5.11 -13.01
N LEU A 80 -29.41 -4.91 -11.71
CA LEU A 80 -29.46 -3.57 -11.11
C LEU A 80 -28.15 -2.80 -11.29
N ARG A 81 -27.02 -3.50 -11.12
CA ARG A 81 -25.70 -2.91 -11.29
C ARG A 81 -25.47 -2.47 -12.74
N THR A 82 -25.80 -3.32 -13.70
CA THR A 82 -25.68 -2.98 -15.13
C THR A 82 -26.57 -1.80 -15.49
N SER A 83 -27.82 -1.75 -15.03
CA SER A 83 -28.72 -0.63 -15.29
C SER A 83 -28.19 0.70 -14.74
N PHE A 84 -27.64 0.68 -13.53
CA PHE A 84 -27.04 1.86 -12.92
C PHE A 84 -25.77 2.33 -13.64
N ASP A 85 -24.90 1.41 -14.04
CA ASP A 85 -23.68 1.74 -14.78
C ASP A 85 -24.02 2.28 -16.20
N THR A 86 -25.02 1.72 -16.88
CA THR A 86 -25.50 2.25 -18.18
C THR A 86 -26.13 3.64 -18.03
N TRP A 87 -26.90 3.87 -16.97
CA TRP A 87 -27.48 5.18 -16.69
C TRP A 87 -26.39 6.23 -16.43
N LYS A 88 -25.35 5.88 -15.66
CA LYS A 88 -24.20 6.78 -15.42
C LYS A 88 -23.49 7.16 -16.71
N LEU A 89 -23.29 6.19 -17.60
CA LEU A 89 -22.66 6.42 -18.89
C LEU A 89 -23.51 7.35 -19.76
N ALA A 90 -24.83 7.13 -19.80
CA ALA A 90 -25.76 8.00 -20.54
C ALA A 90 -25.79 9.43 -19.97
N LEU A 91 -25.71 9.60 -18.64
CA LEU A 91 -25.64 10.91 -18.01
C LEU A 91 -24.35 11.65 -18.39
N ALA A 92 -23.20 10.96 -18.33
CA ALA A 92 -21.92 11.56 -18.71
C ALA A 92 -21.91 12.02 -20.18
N GLN A 93 -22.53 11.24 -21.07
CA GLN A 93 -22.69 11.61 -22.48
C GLN A 93 -23.60 12.84 -22.66
N LYS A 94 -24.74 12.91 -21.96
CA LYS A 94 -25.61 14.11 -22.00
C LYS A 94 -24.87 15.37 -21.55
N LEU A 95 -24.12 15.28 -20.45
CA LEU A 95 -23.41 16.42 -19.88
C LEU A 95 -22.25 16.90 -20.78
N GLN A 96 -21.60 15.97 -21.49
CA GLN A 96 -20.62 16.31 -22.54
C GLN A 96 -21.28 16.98 -23.74
N HIS A 97 -22.42 16.46 -24.20
CA HIS A 97 -23.18 17.04 -25.31
C HIS A 97 -23.66 18.46 -24.99
N ASP A 98 -24.20 18.70 -23.80
CA ASP A 98 -24.62 20.03 -23.35
C ASP A 98 -23.42 21.00 -23.28
N ARG A 99 -22.25 20.52 -22.86
CA ARG A 99 -21.01 21.32 -22.83
C ARG A 99 -20.52 21.67 -24.24
N GLU A 100 -20.63 20.75 -25.19
CA GLU A 100 -20.29 20.99 -26.59
C GLU A 100 -21.26 21.98 -27.24
N ASN A 101 -22.55 21.86 -26.96
CA ASN A 101 -23.58 22.81 -27.42
C ASN A 101 -23.35 24.21 -26.85
N ALA A 102 -23.09 24.34 -25.54
CA ALA A 102 -22.75 25.62 -24.91
C ALA A 102 -21.45 26.22 -25.50
N ARG A 103 -20.46 25.38 -25.83
CA ARG A 103 -19.23 25.82 -26.51
C ARG A 103 -19.51 26.30 -27.94
N ALA A 104 -20.38 25.61 -28.67
CA ALA A 104 -20.78 26.01 -30.03
C ALA A 104 -21.56 27.33 -30.04
N GLU A 105 -22.45 27.55 -29.06
CA GLU A 105 -23.16 28.82 -28.87
C GLU A 105 -22.21 29.98 -28.58
N LEU A 106 -21.17 29.75 -27.77
CA LEU A 106 -20.14 30.75 -27.48
C LEU A 106 -19.24 31.07 -28.69
N LEU A 107 -19.00 30.09 -29.56
CA LEU A 107 -18.21 30.27 -30.80
C LEU A 107 -18.99 30.99 -31.90
N ASN A 108 -20.33 30.95 -31.86
CA ASN A 108 -21.20 31.63 -32.82
C ASN A 108 -21.54 33.08 -32.41
N ARG A 109 -21.02 33.57 -31.27
CA ARG A 109 -21.23 34.96 -30.85
C ARG A 109 -20.29 35.88 -31.64
N ASP A 110 -20.88 36.66 -32.54
CA ASP A 110 -20.19 37.57 -33.46
C ASP A 110 -19.22 38.52 -32.70
N PRO A 111 -17.90 38.48 -32.99
CA PRO A 111 -16.90 39.33 -32.33
C PRO A 111 -16.91 40.79 -32.83
N SER A 112 -17.80 41.17 -33.75
CA SER A 112 -17.79 42.49 -34.40
C SER A 112 -18.48 43.64 -33.63
N LEU A 113 -18.95 43.42 -32.40
CA LEU A 113 -19.42 44.51 -31.53
C LEU A 113 -18.28 45.04 -30.65
N PRO A 114 -17.91 46.33 -30.71
CA PRO A 114 -16.74 46.84 -30.02
C PRO A 114 -16.91 46.78 -28.50
N SER A 115 -16.03 46.02 -27.83
CA SER A 115 -15.74 46.22 -26.40
C SER A 115 -14.99 47.54 -26.25
N ALA A 116 -15.71 48.60 -25.91
CA ALA A 116 -15.12 49.90 -25.57
C ALA A 116 -14.39 49.80 -24.23
N HIS A 117 -13.11 49.48 -24.25
CA HIS A 117 -12.21 49.61 -23.10
C HIS A 117 -11.21 50.72 -23.37
N GLY A 118 -11.40 51.84 -22.68
CA GLY A 118 -10.43 52.92 -22.58
C GLY A 118 -10.93 54.25 -23.13
N LEU A 119 -11.58 55.04 -22.28
CA LEU A 119 -11.42 56.49 -22.15
C LEU A 119 -12.12 56.92 -20.85
N ILE A 120 -11.33 57.40 -19.89
CA ILE A 120 -11.81 58.06 -18.69
C ILE A 120 -12.32 59.44 -19.13
N HIS A 121 -13.63 59.66 -19.11
CA HIS A 121 -14.26 60.98 -19.27
C HIS A 121 -15.32 61.17 -18.16
N PRO A 122 -15.28 62.28 -17.39
CA PRO A 122 -16.29 62.56 -16.38
C PRO A 122 -17.56 63.13 -17.02
N LEU A 123 -18.72 62.88 -16.38
CA LEU A 123 -20.08 63.35 -16.69
C LEU A 123 -20.93 62.34 -17.51
N ASP A 124 -21.57 61.40 -16.79
CA ASP A 124 -23.01 61.04 -16.95
C ASP A 124 -23.41 59.92 -15.95
N PRO A 125 -24.57 60.02 -15.27
CA PRO A 125 -24.99 59.03 -14.26
C PRO A 125 -25.36 57.65 -14.81
N GLU A 126 -25.77 57.53 -16.08
CA GLU A 126 -26.08 56.22 -16.70
C GLU A 126 -24.83 55.39 -17.03
N SER A 127 -23.70 56.05 -17.30
CA SER A 127 -22.42 55.40 -17.62
C SER A 127 -21.76 54.73 -16.41
N GLN A 128 -22.11 55.15 -15.19
CA GLN A 128 -21.65 54.49 -13.96
C GLN A 128 -22.37 53.15 -13.74
N THR A 129 -23.63 53.05 -14.14
CA THR A 129 -24.41 51.81 -14.01
C THR A 129 -23.93 50.75 -14.98
N SER A 130 -23.54 51.13 -16.20
CA SER A 130 -22.99 50.21 -17.20
C SER A 130 -21.58 49.73 -16.84
N LEU A 131 -20.71 50.60 -16.30
CA LEU A 131 -19.39 50.23 -15.79
C LEU A 131 -19.47 49.29 -14.59
N LEU A 132 -20.40 49.54 -13.67
CA LEU A 132 -20.64 48.67 -12.52
C LEU A 132 -21.22 47.32 -12.96
N LEU A 133 -22.11 47.32 -13.97
CA LEU A 133 -22.65 46.09 -14.55
C LEU A 133 -21.57 45.26 -15.29
N ASP A 134 -20.65 45.91 -16.01
CA ASP A 134 -19.51 45.24 -16.66
C ASP A 134 -18.51 44.67 -15.64
N TYR A 135 -18.26 45.42 -14.54
CA TYR A 135 -17.43 44.94 -13.43
C TYR A 135 -18.06 43.73 -12.74
N LEU A 136 -19.37 43.78 -12.43
CA LEU A 136 -20.12 42.66 -11.85
C LEU A 136 -20.18 41.45 -12.79
N SER A 137 -20.30 41.67 -14.11
CA SER A 137 -20.30 40.60 -15.11
C SER A 137 -18.93 39.93 -15.20
N ARG A 138 -17.83 40.71 -15.21
CA ARG A 138 -16.46 40.18 -15.15
C ARG A 138 -16.19 39.45 -13.84
N GLU A 139 -16.65 39.97 -12.71
CA GLU A 139 -16.53 39.31 -11.41
C GLU A 139 -17.32 37.99 -11.39
N SER A 140 -18.55 37.98 -11.89
CA SER A 140 -19.36 36.76 -12.01
C SER A 140 -18.70 35.71 -12.90
N ASN A 141 -18.15 36.12 -14.05
CA ASN A 141 -17.41 35.23 -14.95
C ASN A 141 -16.10 34.73 -14.31
N SER A 142 -15.40 35.58 -13.57
CA SER A 142 -14.20 35.23 -12.80
C SER A 142 -14.52 34.24 -11.69
N LEU A 143 -15.61 34.45 -10.94
CA LEU A 143 -16.13 33.57 -9.89
C LEU A 143 -16.59 32.23 -10.47
N SER A 144 -17.28 32.23 -11.60
CA SER A 144 -17.70 31.01 -12.30
C SER A 144 -16.49 30.22 -12.80
N SER A 145 -15.51 30.88 -13.41
CA SER A 145 -14.27 30.23 -13.84
C SER A 145 -13.45 29.71 -12.66
N SER A 146 -13.43 30.41 -11.53
CA SER A 146 -12.79 29.96 -10.29
C SER A 146 -13.52 28.78 -9.67
N SER A 147 -14.85 28.77 -9.68
CA SER A 147 -15.66 27.63 -9.24
C SER A 147 -15.28 26.37 -10.03
N SER A 148 -15.21 26.48 -11.37
CA SER A 148 -14.85 25.33 -12.22
C SER A 148 -13.41 24.82 -11.98
N ARG A 149 -12.49 25.72 -11.62
CA ARG A 149 -11.10 25.35 -11.26
C ARG A 149 -11.06 24.67 -9.89
N VAL A 150 -11.84 25.14 -8.92
CA VAL A 150 -11.98 24.52 -7.60
C VAL A 150 -12.58 23.13 -7.74
N ASP A 151 -13.59 22.95 -8.58
CA ASP A 151 -14.19 21.64 -8.86
C ASP A 151 -13.18 20.67 -9.49
N GLY A 152 -12.36 21.15 -10.42
CA GLY A 152 -11.26 20.35 -10.99
C GLY A 152 -10.19 19.97 -9.96
N LEU A 153 -9.89 20.84 -9.00
CA LEU A 153 -8.95 20.54 -7.90
C LEU A 153 -9.55 19.54 -6.90
N ILE A 154 -10.86 19.64 -6.62
CA ILE A 154 -11.58 18.68 -5.78
C ILE A 154 -11.60 17.31 -6.45
N ASP A 155 -11.84 17.25 -7.77
CA ASP A 155 -11.89 15.99 -8.50
C ASP A 155 -10.52 15.31 -8.61
N MET A 156 -9.47 16.11 -8.81
CA MET A 156 -8.09 15.65 -8.75
C MET A 156 -7.71 15.15 -7.35
N GLY A 157 -8.13 15.86 -6.30
CA GLY A 157 -7.95 15.45 -4.90
C GLY A 157 -8.72 14.17 -4.57
N SER A 158 -9.95 14.04 -5.07
CA SER A 158 -10.78 12.84 -4.88
C SER A 158 -10.17 11.63 -5.58
N SER A 159 -9.65 11.81 -6.79
CA SER A 159 -8.97 10.78 -7.57
C SER A 159 -7.67 10.33 -6.91
N ALA A 160 -6.85 11.28 -6.42
CA ALA A 160 -5.63 10.96 -5.69
C ALA A 160 -5.93 10.20 -4.38
N LEU A 161 -6.98 10.59 -3.64
CA LEU A 161 -7.42 9.87 -2.44
C LEU A 161 -7.98 8.48 -2.76
N ALA A 162 -8.73 8.33 -3.85
CA ALA A 162 -9.22 7.05 -4.32
C ALA A 162 -8.07 6.12 -4.75
N GLU A 163 -7.05 6.67 -5.39
CA GLU A 163 -5.85 5.94 -5.79
C GLU A 163 -5.05 5.48 -4.56
N LEU A 164 -4.85 6.35 -3.56
CA LEU A 164 -4.24 5.98 -2.28
C LEU A 164 -5.06 4.92 -1.52
N TYR A 165 -6.40 5.02 -1.56
CA TYR A 165 -7.28 4.01 -0.98
C TYR A 165 -7.17 2.66 -1.69
N SER A 166 -7.12 2.66 -3.03
CA SER A 166 -6.93 1.46 -3.84
C SER A 166 -5.56 0.81 -3.63
N GLN A 167 -4.52 1.62 -3.50
CA GLN A 167 -3.15 1.18 -3.26
C GLN A 167 -3.02 0.55 -1.86
N ARG A 168 -3.72 1.10 -0.86
CA ARG A 168 -3.85 0.49 0.47
C ARG A 168 -4.54 -0.88 0.42
N ASP A 169 -5.58 -1.03 -0.38
CA ASP A 169 -6.27 -2.31 -0.52
C ASP A 169 -5.44 -3.35 -1.30
N MET A 170 -4.65 -2.92 -2.29
CA MET A 170 -3.65 -3.76 -2.96
C MET A 170 -2.56 -4.25 -1.98
N LEU A 171 -2.09 -3.36 -1.09
CA LEU A 171 -1.13 -3.73 -0.04
C LEU A 171 -1.74 -4.71 0.97
N LYS A 172 -3.01 -4.52 1.36
CA LYS A 172 -3.73 -5.48 2.21
C LYS A 172 -3.95 -6.83 1.53
N SER A 173 -4.21 -6.85 0.22
CA SER A 173 -4.34 -8.07 -0.58
C SER A 173 -3.01 -8.84 -0.63
N SER A 174 -1.90 -8.13 -0.87
CA SER A 174 -0.56 -8.70 -0.82
C SER A 174 -0.23 -9.26 0.57
N GLN A 175 -0.55 -8.50 1.63
CA GLN A 175 -0.41 -8.94 3.01
C GLN A 175 -1.21 -10.22 3.30
N ARG A 176 -2.46 -10.32 2.84
CA ARG A 176 -3.31 -11.50 3.01
C ARG A 176 -2.76 -12.72 2.27
N ARG A 177 -2.37 -12.56 0.99
CA ARG A 177 -1.77 -13.64 0.19
C ARG A 177 -0.50 -14.18 0.84
N MET A 178 0.29 -13.30 1.43
CA MET A 178 1.50 -13.66 2.14
C MET A 178 1.22 -14.34 3.48
N LEU A 179 0.21 -13.89 4.23
CA LEU A 179 -0.27 -14.58 5.43
C LEU A 179 -0.78 -15.98 5.10
N ASP A 180 -1.46 -16.15 3.96
CA ASP A 180 -1.89 -17.45 3.44
C ASP A 180 -0.69 -18.33 3.04
N VAL A 181 0.37 -17.75 2.46
CA VAL A 181 1.62 -18.47 2.19
C VAL A 181 2.31 -18.89 3.50
N ALA A 182 2.35 -18.02 4.51
CA ALA A 182 2.89 -18.36 5.83
C ALA A 182 2.09 -19.48 6.52
N ASN A 183 0.75 -19.47 6.37
CA ASN A 183 -0.13 -20.54 6.84
C ASN A 183 0.06 -21.84 6.05
N ARG A 184 0.22 -21.77 4.71
CA ARG A 184 0.50 -22.93 3.85
C ARG A 184 1.87 -23.54 4.08
N LEU A 185 2.85 -22.73 4.49
CA LEU A 185 4.19 -23.18 4.89
C LEU A 185 4.27 -23.64 6.35
N GLY A 186 3.17 -23.57 7.12
CA GLY A 186 3.11 -24.08 8.48
C GLY A 186 3.94 -23.29 9.50
N LEU A 187 4.12 -21.98 9.32
CA LEU A 187 4.77 -21.09 10.29
C LEU A 187 3.86 -20.85 11.51
N SER A 188 3.70 -21.87 12.36
CA SER A 188 3.01 -21.75 13.64
C SER A 188 3.67 -20.68 14.53
N SER A 189 2.89 -19.98 15.35
CA SER A 189 3.38 -19.09 16.42
C SER A 189 4.38 -19.79 17.35
N ASP A 190 4.24 -21.10 17.54
CA ASP A 190 5.21 -21.92 18.25
C ASP A 190 6.50 -22.16 17.45
N LEU A 191 6.42 -22.21 16.12
CA LEU A 191 7.59 -22.29 15.23
C LEU A 191 8.37 -20.98 15.24
N ILE A 192 7.70 -19.82 15.19
CA ILE A 192 8.34 -18.51 15.30
C ILE A 192 9.01 -18.33 16.67
N ARG A 193 8.35 -18.75 17.75
CA ARG A 193 8.90 -18.68 19.12
C ARG A 193 10.03 -19.70 19.34
N ARG A 194 9.98 -20.87 18.69
CA ARG A 194 11.08 -21.84 18.62
C ARG A 194 12.25 -21.33 17.78
N ILE A 195 12.01 -20.59 16.69
CA ILE A 195 13.03 -19.92 15.89
C ILE A 195 13.71 -18.82 16.72
N GLU A 196 12.95 -18.04 17.51
CA GLU A 196 13.51 -17.00 18.37
C GLU A 196 14.35 -17.57 19.54
N ARG A 197 13.97 -18.75 20.08
CA ARG A 197 14.81 -19.50 21.04
C ARG A 197 16.03 -20.14 20.38
N ARG A 198 15.87 -20.75 19.20
CA ARG A 198 16.99 -21.29 18.43
C ARG A 198 17.98 -20.21 18.02
N SER A 199 17.53 -19.01 17.66
CA SER A 199 18.41 -17.89 17.33
C SER A 199 19.28 -17.43 18.52
N LYS A 200 18.81 -17.59 19.77
CA LYS A 200 19.63 -17.33 20.99
C LYS A 200 20.59 -18.49 21.30
N GLN A 201 20.17 -19.73 21.05
CA GLN A 201 21.02 -20.91 21.19
C GLN A 201 22.11 -20.98 20.10
N ASP A 202 21.78 -20.59 18.87
CA ASP A 202 22.70 -20.47 17.74
C ASP A 202 23.73 -19.36 17.99
N MET A 203 23.34 -18.27 18.65
CA MET A 203 24.29 -17.24 19.11
C MET A 203 25.32 -17.82 20.10
N LEU A 204 24.91 -18.72 21.00
CA LEU A 204 25.81 -19.40 21.95
C LEU A 204 26.72 -20.41 21.23
N ILE A 205 26.18 -21.21 20.31
CA ILE A 205 26.96 -22.18 19.51
C ILE A 205 28.02 -21.45 18.67
N ILE A 206 27.64 -20.33 18.06
CA ILE A 206 28.55 -19.51 17.26
C ILE A 206 29.59 -18.82 18.16
N TYR A 207 29.20 -18.33 19.35
CA TYR A 207 30.15 -17.77 20.33
C TYR A 207 31.21 -18.79 20.73
N VAL A 208 30.80 -20.03 21.01
CA VAL A 208 31.69 -21.14 21.34
C VAL A 208 32.57 -21.52 20.14
N ALA A 209 32.00 -21.54 18.93
CA ALA A 209 32.76 -21.80 17.69
C ALA A 209 33.80 -20.71 17.38
N ILE A 210 33.53 -19.44 17.70
CA ILE A 210 34.48 -18.33 17.52
C ILE A 210 35.60 -18.38 18.56
N LYS A 211 35.27 -18.69 19.83
CA LYS A 211 36.26 -18.67 20.92
C LYS A 211 37.16 -19.91 20.96
N GLY A 212 36.78 -21.00 20.30
CA GLY A 212 37.52 -22.28 20.31
C GLY A 212 37.71 -22.95 18.94
N GLY A 213 37.30 -22.31 17.84
CA GLY A 213 37.36 -22.91 16.50
C GLY A 213 38.73 -22.76 15.83
N PRO A 214 39.26 -23.80 15.19
CA PRO A 214 40.52 -23.69 14.46
C PRO A 214 40.38 -22.72 13.27
N GLN A 215 41.41 -21.92 13.02
CA GLN A 215 41.39 -20.77 12.09
C GLN A 215 40.92 -21.13 10.67
N HIS A 216 41.13 -22.39 10.23
CA HIS A 216 40.66 -22.92 8.93
C HIS A 216 39.12 -22.93 8.74
N ASN A 217 38.32 -22.77 9.80
CA ASN A 217 36.86 -22.81 9.72
C ASN A 217 36.20 -21.45 9.43
N LEU A 218 36.97 -20.36 9.39
CA LEU A 218 36.47 -19.02 9.09
C LEU A 218 35.61 -18.96 7.80
N PRO A 219 35.99 -19.59 6.66
CA PRO A 219 35.21 -19.48 5.43
C PRO A 219 33.86 -20.18 5.54
N ARG A 220 33.81 -21.33 6.22
CA ARG A 220 32.56 -22.05 6.51
C ARG A 220 31.63 -21.22 7.38
N TYR A 221 32.20 -20.52 8.36
CA TYR A 221 31.45 -19.60 9.21
C TYR A 221 30.89 -18.41 8.43
N ILE A 222 31.72 -17.74 7.62
CA ILE A 222 31.30 -16.61 6.77
C ILE A 222 30.20 -17.06 5.80
N ALA A 223 30.32 -18.24 5.19
CA ALA A 223 29.30 -18.82 4.33
C ALA A 223 27.96 -19.01 5.06
N LEU A 224 28.00 -19.59 6.27
CA LEU A 224 26.80 -19.82 7.08
C LEU A 224 26.08 -18.50 7.43
N VAL A 225 26.81 -17.49 7.92
CA VAL A 225 26.23 -16.18 8.26
C VAL A 225 25.66 -15.48 7.02
N SER A 226 26.28 -15.69 5.86
CA SER A 226 25.81 -15.12 4.59
C SER A 226 24.52 -15.79 4.09
N VAL A 227 24.39 -17.11 4.24
CA VAL A 227 23.15 -17.82 3.92
C VAL A 227 22.01 -17.39 4.84
N ILE A 228 22.29 -17.19 6.14
CA ILE A 228 21.30 -16.62 7.07
C ILE A 228 20.88 -15.20 6.63
N ALA A 229 21.84 -14.38 6.19
CA ALA A 229 21.55 -13.04 5.66
C ALA A 229 20.66 -13.08 4.41
N LEU A 230 20.85 -14.04 3.50
CA LEU A 230 19.97 -14.25 2.34
C LEU A 230 18.53 -14.59 2.75
N ALA A 231 18.36 -15.43 3.77
CA ALA A 231 17.04 -15.72 4.32
C ALA A 231 16.38 -14.46 4.91
N ASN A 232 17.16 -13.60 5.58
CA ASN A 232 16.69 -12.32 6.11
C ASN A 232 16.36 -11.30 5.01
N THR A 233 17.04 -11.34 3.85
CA THR A 233 16.66 -10.55 2.68
C THR A 233 15.21 -10.86 2.28
N ILE A 234 14.83 -12.13 2.17
CA ILE A 234 13.46 -12.52 1.82
C ILE A 234 12.45 -11.92 2.82
N GLN A 235 12.75 -11.99 4.12
CA GLN A 235 11.90 -11.39 5.15
C GLN A 235 11.75 -9.88 4.97
N ALA A 236 12.77 -9.18 4.48
CA ALA A 236 12.73 -7.75 4.25
C ALA A 236 11.85 -7.33 3.06
N PHE A 237 11.69 -8.20 2.06
CA PHE A 237 10.79 -7.97 0.92
C PHE A 237 9.33 -8.34 1.21
N VAL A 238 9.14 -9.27 2.13
CA VAL A 238 7.85 -9.92 2.38
C VAL A 238 7.24 -9.34 3.66
N ALA A 239 7.96 -9.31 4.77
CA ALA A 239 7.43 -8.97 6.09
C ALA A 239 8.03 -7.68 6.68
N THR A 240 7.53 -6.51 6.25
CA THR A 240 7.91 -5.19 6.80
C THR A 240 7.80 -5.14 8.33
N ASN A 241 6.80 -5.80 8.91
CA ASN A 241 6.58 -5.85 10.36
C ASN A 241 7.73 -6.52 11.11
N VAL A 242 8.45 -7.45 10.47
CA VAL A 242 9.61 -8.12 11.08
C VAL A 242 10.81 -7.18 11.07
N VAL A 243 11.06 -6.47 9.96
CA VAL A 243 12.09 -5.43 9.88
C VAL A 243 11.79 -4.30 10.88
N ALA A 244 10.52 -3.93 11.04
CA ALA A 244 10.10 -2.90 11.98
C ALA A 244 10.47 -3.23 13.44
N LYS A 245 10.51 -4.52 13.83
CA LYS A 245 10.93 -4.95 15.16
C LYS A 245 12.40 -4.64 15.47
N ILE A 246 13.26 -4.50 14.45
CA ILE A 246 14.63 -4.02 14.61
C ILE A 246 14.59 -2.58 15.15
N TYR A 247 13.74 -1.73 14.60
CA TYR A 247 13.59 -0.34 15.03
C TYR A 247 12.58 -0.22 16.18
N SER A 248 12.84 -0.97 17.26
CA SER A 248 11.87 -1.26 18.32
C SER A 248 11.22 -0.04 18.97
N ARG A 249 11.92 1.12 19.00
CA ARG A 249 11.44 2.37 19.61
C ARG A 249 10.57 3.21 18.66
N LYS A 250 10.74 3.05 17.35
CA LYS A 250 10.05 3.85 16.32
C LYS A 250 9.59 2.99 15.13
N GLN A 251 8.87 1.91 15.43
CA GLN A 251 8.42 0.93 14.43
C GLN A 251 7.53 1.56 13.35
N SER A 252 6.76 2.60 13.70
CA SER A 252 5.87 3.32 12.79
C SER A 252 6.61 4.10 11.69
N GLN A 253 7.91 4.36 11.84
CA GLN A 253 8.72 5.04 10.83
C GLN A 253 9.23 4.08 9.74
N VAL A 254 9.11 2.76 9.95
CA VAL A 254 9.61 1.76 9.01
C VAL A 254 8.62 1.55 7.88
N SER A 255 8.90 2.20 6.75
CA SER A 255 8.09 2.05 5.54
C SER A 255 8.40 0.73 4.82
N PRO A 256 7.45 0.18 4.03
CA PRO A 256 7.71 -0.96 3.15
C PRO A 256 8.82 -0.71 2.11
N LEU A 257 9.06 0.56 1.74
CA LEU A 257 10.17 0.92 0.85
C LEU A 257 11.52 0.78 1.58
N MET A 258 11.62 1.32 2.80
CA MET A 258 12.82 1.22 3.63
C MET A 258 13.18 -0.25 3.92
N ALA A 259 12.18 -1.09 4.22
CA ALA A 259 12.40 -2.52 4.43
C ALA A 259 13.01 -3.21 3.21
N ARG A 260 12.51 -2.93 2.00
CA ARG A 260 13.10 -3.45 0.75
C ARG A 260 14.52 -2.93 0.51
N MET A 261 14.78 -1.66 0.79
CA MET A 261 16.12 -1.07 0.66
C MET A 261 17.12 -1.74 1.60
N MET A 262 16.72 -2.00 2.85
CA MET A 262 17.48 -2.80 3.82
C MET A 262 17.72 -4.23 3.32
N GLY A 263 16.71 -4.84 2.70
CA GLY A 263 16.81 -6.15 2.05
C GLY A 263 17.85 -6.19 0.93
N THR A 264 17.83 -5.21 0.04
CA THR A 264 18.82 -5.07 -1.06
C THR A 264 20.23 -4.86 -0.50
N TRP A 265 20.39 -3.98 0.49
CA TRP A 265 21.68 -3.76 1.16
C TRP A 265 22.23 -5.04 1.81
N THR A 266 21.36 -5.82 2.46
CA THR A 266 21.71 -7.10 3.08
C THR A 266 22.08 -8.15 2.03
N LEU A 267 21.37 -8.18 0.90
CA LEU A 267 21.66 -9.06 -0.22
C LEU A 267 23.04 -8.79 -0.78
N THR A 268 23.37 -7.53 -1.08
CA THR A 268 24.69 -7.12 -1.58
C THR A 268 25.80 -7.58 -0.64
N SER A 269 25.65 -7.33 0.66
CA SER A 269 26.62 -7.76 1.67
C SER A 269 26.77 -9.29 1.73
N SER A 270 25.67 -10.03 1.64
CA SER A 270 25.69 -11.50 1.66
C SER A 270 26.41 -12.11 0.46
N VAL A 271 26.24 -11.53 -0.73
CA VAL A 271 26.91 -11.98 -1.95
C VAL A 271 28.42 -11.77 -1.83
N ILE A 272 28.85 -10.57 -1.42
CA ILE A 272 30.28 -10.27 -1.19
C ILE A 272 30.89 -11.29 -0.21
N ARG A 273 30.20 -11.55 0.91
CA ARG A 273 30.66 -12.49 1.94
C ARG A 273 30.72 -13.93 1.43
N LEU A 274 29.78 -14.38 0.59
CA LEU A 274 29.85 -15.71 -0.05
C LEU A 274 31.05 -15.84 -0.99
N TYR A 275 31.32 -14.81 -1.79
CA TYR A 275 32.50 -14.80 -2.66
C TYR A 275 33.80 -14.84 -1.85
N CYS A 276 33.87 -14.12 -0.73
CA CYS A 276 35.01 -14.21 0.18
C CYS A 276 35.10 -15.58 0.88
N ALA A 277 33.98 -16.20 1.23
CA ALA A 277 33.99 -17.55 1.82
C ALA A 277 34.50 -18.59 0.82
N TYR A 278 34.24 -18.42 -0.47
CA TYR A 278 34.78 -19.28 -1.52
C TYR A 278 36.28 -19.04 -1.75
N ASN A 279 36.73 -17.78 -1.70
CA ASN A 279 38.12 -17.40 -1.98
C ASN A 279 38.70 -16.49 -0.88
N VAL A 280 38.86 -17.06 0.32
CA VAL A 280 39.24 -16.31 1.55
C VAL A 280 40.69 -15.81 1.50
N THR A 281 41.55 -16.45 0.73
CA THR A 281 42.96 -16.08 0.56
C THR A 281 43.14 -14.86 -0.35
N ASN A 282 42.08 -14.43 -1.05
CA ASN A 282 42.14 -13.23 -1.87
C ASN A 282 42.10 -11.96 -0.98
N PRO A 283 43.16 -11.13 -0.98
CA PRO A 283 43.24 -9.94 -0.11
C PRO A 283 42.16 -8.91 -0.38
N ALA A 284 41.70 -8.78 -1.63
CA ALA A 284 40.66 -7.81 -1.98
C ALA A 284 39.30 -8.24 -1.42
N LEU A 285 38.91 -9.51 -1.61
CA LEU A 285 37.65 -10.04 -1.11
C LEU A 285 37.61 -10.09 0.42
N TYR A 286 38.73 -10.43 1.07
CA TYR A 286 38.84 -10.45 2.53
C TYR A 286 38.62 -9.06 3.13
N LYS A 287 39.35 -8.05 2.63
CA LYS A 287 39.22 -6.66 3.09
C LYS A 287 37.83 -6.09 2.80
N LEU A 288 37.28 -6.35 1.61
CA LEU A 288 35.93 -5.90 1.25
C LEU A 288 34.86 -6.51 2.17
N THR A 289 35.03 -7.77 2.54
CA THR A 289 34.14 -8.48 3.46
C THR A 289 34.24 -7.91 4.87
N MET A 290 35.44 -7.62 5.36
CA MET A 290 35.62 -6.91 6.64
C MET A 290 34.93 -5.54 6.63
N ILE A 291 35.07 -4.77 5.55
CA ILE A 291 34.37 -3.49 5.39
C ILE A 291 32.86 -3.68 5.42
N SER A 292 32.31 -4.72 4.77
CA SER A 292 30.87 -5.01 4.80
C SER A 292 30.34 -5.28 6.23
N TYR A 293 31.15 -5.92 7.09
CA TYR A 293 30.81 -6.12 8.50
C TYR A 293 30.93 -4.82 9.31
N ALA A 294 31.96 -4.02 9.03
CA ALA A 294 32.15 -2.71 9.67
C ALA A 294 30.99 -1.74 9.37
N ILE A 295 30.52 -1.67 8.12
CA ILE A 295 29.38 -0.81 7.75
C ILE A 295 28.08 -1.30 8.42
N ALA A 296 27.86 -2.62 8.46
CA ALA A 296 26.71 -3.19 9.17
C ALA A 296 26.76 -2.82 10.66
N LEU A 297 27.92 -3.00 11.31
CA LEU A 297 28.12 -2.62 12.70
C LEU A 297 27.87 -1.14 12.93
N PHE A 298 28.41 -0.26 12.07
CA PHE A 298 28.18 1.18 12.14
C PHE A 298 26.70 1.53 12.01
N SER A 299 26.00 0.96 11.04
CA SER A 299 24.57 1.21 10.83
C SER A 299 23.75 0.84 12.08
N PHE A 300 23.87 -0.39 12.59
CA PHE A 300 23.11 -0.80 13.78
C PHE A 300 23.53 -0.09 15.07
N ALA A 301 24.82 0.26 15.20
CA ALA A 301 25.32 1.05 16.31
C ALA A 301 24.75 2.48 16.28
N SER A 302 24.73 3.13 15.10
CA SER A 302 24.18 4.48 14.94
C SER A 302 22.68 4.52 15.25
N GLU A 303 21.91 3.50 14.85
CA GLU A 303 20.47 3.42 15.15
C GLU A 303 20.19 3.26 16.65
N SER A 304 21.10 2.60 17.37
CA SER A 304 20.97 2.35 18.81
C SER A 304 21.50 3.52 19.66
N LEU A 305 22.64 4.11 19.29
CA LEU A 305 23.38 5.09 20.09
C LEU A 305 23.04 6.54 19.71
N VAL A 306 22.93 6.82 18.41
CA VAL A 306 22.76 8.19 17.88
C VAL A 306 21.29 8.49 17.63
N TYR A 307 20.64 7.73 16.75
CA TYR A 307 19.26 8.00 16.33
C TYR A 307 18.21 7.50 17.32
N LYS A 308 18.60 6.60 18.23
CA LYS A 308 17.74 6.05 19.30
C LYS A 308 16.42 5.47 18.77
N THR A 309 16.43 4.94 17.54
CA THR A 309 15.30 4.27 16.87
C THR A 309 15.20 2.80 17.31
N ALA A 310 16.32 2.22 17.74
CA ALA A 310 16.45 0.87 18.23
C ALA A 310 16.82 0.86 19.72
N HIS A 311 16.28 -0.07 20.50
CA HIS A 311 16.76 -0.31 21.86
C HIS A 311 18.01 -1.22 21.83
N PRO A 312 19.14 -0.82 22.43
CA PRO A 312 20.41 -1.55 22.30
C PRO A 312 20.36 -2.98 22.84
N LEU A 313 19.50 -3.27 23.83
CA LEU A 313 19.29 -4.63 24.37
C LEU A 313 18.08 -5.36 23.75
N SER A 314 17.44 -4.82 22.72
CA SER A 314 16.35 -5.54 22.05
C SER A 314 16.91 -6.72 21.27
N THR A 315 16.30 -7.90 21.43
CA THR A 315 16.75 -9.13 20.74
C THR A 315 16.88 -8.96 19.21
N PRO A 316 15.99 -8.24 18.50
CA PRO A 316 16.09 -8.05 17.05
C PRO A 316 17.31 -7.26 16.56
N VAL A 317 17.81 -6.29 17.35
CA VAL A 317 18.98 -5.45 16.99
C VAL A 317 20.28 -6.07 17.47
N LEU A 318 20.21 -6.73 18.63
CA LEU A 318 21.36 -7.37 19.25
C LEU A 318 21.96 -8.45 18.33
N LEU A 319 21.12 -9.18 17.59
CA LEU A 319 21.56 -10.24 16.68
C LEU A 319 22.46 -9.69 15.54
N PRO A 320 22.02 -8.75 14.68
CA PRO A 320 22.89 -8.16 13.66
C PRO A 320 24.15 -7.50 14.22
N PHE A 321 24.02 -6.81 15.36
CA PHE A 321 25.16 -6.19 16.04
C PHE A 321 26.21 -7.22 16.45
N TRP A 322 25.76 -8.29 17.10
CA TRP A 322 26.62 -9.36 17.58
C TRP A 322 27.29 -10.11 16.43
N PHE A 323 26.54 -10.49 15.38
CA PHE A 323 27.09 -11.16 14.20
C PHE A 323 28.13 -10.32 13.48
N SER A 324 27.90 -9.02 13.34
CA SER A 324 28.82 -8.12 12.64
C SER A 324 30.10 -7.91 13.44
N SER A 325 29.98 -7.70 14.75
CA SER A 325 31.13 -7.54 15.65
C SER A 325 31.97 -8.82 15.73
N SER A 326 31.32 -9.97 15.92
CA SER A 326 32.01 -11.25 16.07
C SER A 326 32.70 -11.70 14.78
N SER A 327 32.06 -11.51 13.63
CA SER A 327 32.66 -11.78 12.32
C SER A 327 33.89 -10.90 12.07
N LEU A 328 33.80 -9.60 12.38
CA LEU A 328 34.91 -8.67 12.18
C LEU A 328 36.10 -9.02 13.07
N LEU A 329 35.86 -9.36 14.33
CA LEU A 329 36.92 -9.78 15.26
C LEU A 329 37.61 -11.08 14.82
N TRP A 330 36.84 -12.06 14.34
CA TRP A 330 37.41 -13.32 13.87
C TRP A 330 38.20 -13.15 12.57
N MET A 331 37.70 -12.33 11.64
CA MET A 331 38.46 -11.97 10.45
C MET A 331 39.71 -11.16 10.79
N TRP A 332 39.67 -10.29 11.79
CA TRP A 332 40.86 -9.58 12.27
C TRP A 332 41.90 -10.55 12.85
N TYR A 333 41.48 -11.47 13.73
CA TYR A 333 42.36 -12.46 14.35
C TYR A 333 42.98 -13.43 13.33
N SER A 334 42.22 -13.82 12.32
CA SER A 334 42.68 -14.77 11.28
C SER A 334 43.35 -14.07 10.09
N TYR A 335 43.51 -12.74 10.13
CA TYR A 335 44.02 -11.96 9.00
C TYR A 335 45.40 -12.47 8.56
N SER A 336 46.34 -12.62 9.49
CA SER A 336 47.68 -13.13 9.19
C SER A 336 47.66 -14.59 8.75
N TYR A 337 46.69 -15.40 9.15
CA TYR A 337 46.64 -16.80 8.73
C TYR A 337 46.27 -16.95 7.23
N TYR A 338 45.36 -16.12 6.74
CA TYR A 338 44.86 -16.23 5.36
C TYR A 338 45.59 -15.34 4.35
N LEU A 339 46.25 -14.27 4.81
CA LEU A 339 46.83 -13.24 3.95
C LEU A 339 48.34 -13.04 4.17
N SER A 340 48.99 -13.87 5.01
CA SER A 340 50.45 -13.89 5.02
C SER A 340 50.97 -14.54 3.73
N PRO A 341 52.07 -14.03 3.16
CA PRO A 341 52.66 -14.53 1.92
C PRO A 341 53.20 -15.95 2.03
#